data_AF-A0A2V7DRR6-F1
#
_entry.id   AF-A0A2V7DRR6-F1
#
_cell.length_a   1.000
_cell.length_b   1.000
_cell.length_c   1.000
_cell.angle_alpha   90.00
_cell.angle_beta   90.00
_cell.angle_gamma   90.00
#
_symmetry.space_group_name_H-M   'P 1'
#
loop_
_entity.id
_entity.type
_entity.pdbx_description
1 polymer ?
#
loop_
_entity_poly.entity_id
_entity_poly.type
_entity_poly.pdbx_seq_one_letter_code
_entity_poly.pdbx_strand_id
1 'polypeptide(L)'
;MGKIVFAGAMSHVLDPDYYDRACGEVGRQKVEAAMAEIARMGERFSATRPDALIVVADDHLNAFSFNCVPALCVRIGRQVQR
;
A
#
# COMPACT_ATOMS: atom_id res chain seq x y z
N MET A 1 -26.84 2.25 3.76
CA MET A 1 -25.95 1.10 4.04
C MET A 1 -24.63 1.36 3.34
N GLY A 2 -23.47 1.18 4.00
CA GLY A 2 -22.17 1.33 3.35
C GLY A 2 -21.92 0.21 2.33
N LYS A 3 -21.18 0.50 1.26
CA LYS A 3 -20.85 -0.46 0.18
C LYS A 3 -19.35 -0.46 -0.07
N ILE A 4 -18.75 -1.65 -0.20
CA ILE A 4 -17.40 -1.81 -0.75
C ILE A 4 -17.52 -1.66 -2.27
N VAL A 5 -16.92 -0.61 -2.82
CA VAL A 5 -16.96 -0.31 -4.26
C VAL A 5 -15.72 -0.82 -5.00
N PHE A 6 -14.65 -1.13 -4.27
CA PHE A 6 -13.39 -1.62 -4.82
C PHE A 6 -12.61 -2.40 -3.75
N ALA A 7 -11.84 -3.39 -4.18
CA ALA A 7 -10.85 -4.09 -3.37
C ALA A 7 -9.61 -4.40 -4.23
N GLY A 8 -8.42 -4.23 -3.65
CA GLY A 8 -7.15 -4.48 -4.33
C GLY A 8 -6.06 -4.84 -3.33
N ALA A 9 -5.01 -5.47 -3.82
CA ALA A 9 -3.83 -5.82 -3.04
C ALA A 9 -2.58 -5.48 -3.87
N MET A 10 -1.54 -5.02 -3.19
CA MET A 10 -0.24 -4.73 -3.80
C MET A 10 0.89 -4.93 -2.79
N SER A 11 2.10 -5.12 -3.30
CA SER A 11 3.31 -4.96 -2.48
C SER A 11 3.39 -3.51 -2.00
N HIS A 12 3.81 -3.31 -0.75
CA HIS A 12 4.18 -2.00 -0.22
C HIS A 12 5.70 -1.71 -0.29
N VAL A 13 6.47 -2.62 -0.90
CA VAL A 13 7.87 -2.40 -1.28
C VAL A 13 7.94 -2.35 -2.81
N LEU A 14 8.01 -1.14 -3.36
CA LEU A 14 8.06 -0.84 -4.79
C LEU A 14 9.18 0.19 -5.05
N ASP A 15 10.43 -0.26 -4.97
CA ASP A 15 11.61 0.60 -5.08
C ASP A 15 12.54 0.09 -6.21
N PRO A 16 12.54 0.74 -7.39
CA PRO A 16 13.40 0.39 -8.51
C PRO A 16 14.89 0.30 -8.18
N ASP A 17 15.40 1.21 -7.36
CA ASP A 17 16.83 1.28 -7.05
C ASP A 17 17.22 0.20 -6.02
N TYR A 18 16.32 -0.13 -5.09
CA TYR A 18 16.49 -1.28 -4.21
C TYR A 18 16.56 -2.59 -5.01
N TYR A 19 15.62 -2.81 -5.92
CA TYR A 19 15.57 -4.06 -6.69
C TYR A 19 16.68 -4.14 -7.75
N ASP A 20 17.16 -3.01 -8.26
CA ASP A 20 18.37 -2.97 -9.09
C ASP A 20 19.60 -3.43 -8.29
N ARG A 21 19.81 -2.89 -7.08
CA ARG A 21 20.93 -3.31 -6.23
C ARG A 21 20.83 -4.77 -5.79
N ALA A 22 19.63 -5.26 -5.47
CA ALA A 22 19.44 -6.59 -4.92
C ALA A 22 19.36 -7.70 -5.99
N CYS A 23 18.88 -7.37 -7.19
CA CYS A 23 18.55 -8.36 -8.23
C CYS A 23 19.07 -7.99 -9.62
N GLY A 24 19.81 -6.88 -9.76
CA GLY A 24 20.26 -6.33 -11.04
C GLY A 24 19.15 -5.72 -11.87
N GLU A 25 19.47 -5.39 -13.12
CA GLU A 25 18.57 -4.73 -14.07
C GLU A 25 17.22 -5.46 -14.23
N VAL A 26 17.22 -6.80 -14.21
CA VAL A 26 15.99 -7.59 -14.28
C VAL A 26 15.06 -7.35 -13.08
N GLY A 27 15.62 -7.06 -11.90
CA GLY A 27 14.86 -6.68 -10.72
C GLY A 27 14.16 -5.34 -10.91
N ARG A 28 14.93 -4.35 -11.39
CA ARG A 28 14.42 -3.02 -11.74
C ARG A 28 13.26 -3.10 -12.75
N GLN A 29 13.46 -3.80 -13.85
CA GLN A 29 12.45 -3.96 -14.91
C GLN A 29 11.17 -4.60 -14.36
N LYS A 30 11.29 -5.62 -13.51
CA LYS A 30 10.13 -6.30 -12.91
C LYS A 30 9.35 -5.40 -11.95
N VAL A 31 10.02 -4.64 -11.10
CA VAL A 31 9.31 -3.75 -10.15
C VAL A 31 8.67 -2.58 -10.88
N GLU A 32 9.33 -2.00 -11.91
CA GLU A 32 8.73 -0.96 -12.74
C GLU A 32 7.48 -1.47 -13.48
N ALA A 33 7.52 -2.70 -14.00
CA ALA A 33 6.35 -3.34 -14.61
C ALA A 33 5.21 -3.57 -13.58
N ALA A 34 5.53 -4.02 -12.37
CA ALA A 34 4.55 -4.17 -11.30
C ALA A 34 3.93 -2.82 -10.90
N MET A 35 4.74 -1.77 -10.78
CA MET A 35 4.27 -0.41 -10.51
C MET A 35 3.30 0.10 -11.58
N ALA A 36 3.55 -0.21 -12.86
CA ALA A 36 2.64 0.16 -13.94
C ALA A 36 1.26 -0.51 -13.81
N GLU A 37 1.19 -1.79 -13.45
CA GLU A 37 -0.09 -2.47 -13.21
C GLU A 37 -0.80 -1.96 -11.95
N ILE A 38 -0.04 -1.60 -10.91
CA ILE A 38 -0.57 -0.98 -9.69
C ILE A 38 -1.14 0.41 -10.01
N ALA A 39 -0.49 1.19 -10.86
CA ALA A 39 -1.02 2.48 -11.32
C ALA A 39 -2.36 2.30 -12.05
N ARG A 40 -2.45 1.31 -12.96
CA ARG A 40 -3.73 0.96 -13.63
C ARG A 40 -4.80 0.50 -12.65
N MET A 41 -4.43 -0.23 -11.59
CA MET A 41 -5.34 -0.55 -10.50
C MET A 41 -5.81 0.71 -9.77
N GLY A 42 -4.90 1.67 -9.54
CA GLY A 42 -5.19 2.99 -8.98
C GLY A 42 -6.21 3.76 -9.81
N GLU A 43 -6.10 3.77 -11.13
CA GLU A 43 -7.08 4.41 -12.02
C GLU A 43 -8.47 3.78 -11.89
N ARG A 44 -8.55 2.45 -11.88
CA ARG A 44 -9.82 1.72 -11.68
C ARG A 44 -10.43 2.03 -10.31
N PHE A 45 -9.61 2.09 -9.26
CA PHE A 45 -10.04 2.48 -7.92
C PHE A 45 -10.56 3.93 -7.89
N SER A 46 -9.80 4.89 -8.42
CA SER A 46 -10.16 6.31 -8.46
C SER A 46 -11.48 6.56 -9.20
N ALA A 47 -11.72 5.83 -10.30
CA ALA A 47 -12.97 5.89 -11.06
C ALA A 47 -14.21 5.50 -10.23
N THR A 48 -14.05 4.72 -9.16
CA THR A 48 -15.16 4.36 -8.27
C THR A 48 -15.61 5.51 -7.36
N ARG A 49 -14.81 6.58 -7.24
CA ARG A 49 -15.04 7.74 -6.35
C ARG A 49 -15.39 7.30 -4.92
N PRO A 50 -14.51 6.56 -4.23
CA PRO A 50 -14.77 6.05 -2.89
C PRO A 50 -14.80 7.19 -1.87
N ASP A 51 -15.72 7.10 -0.90
CA ASP A 51 -15.81 8.08 0.19
C ASP A 51 -14.73 7.88 1.27
N ALA A 52 -14.17 6.67 1.35
CA ALA A 52 -13.14 6.30 2.32
C ALA A 52 -12.22 5.20 1.77
N LEU A 53 -10.97 5.20 2.25
CA LEU A 53 -9.98 4.15 1.98
C LEU A 53 -9.57 3.48 3.30
N ILE A 54 -9.67 2.15 3.35
CA ILE A 54 -9.11 1.34 4.42
C ILE A 54 -7.83 0.71 3.90
N VAL A 55 -6.70 1.02 4.54
CA VAL A 55 -5.41 0.39 4.24
C VAL A 55 -5.12 -0.64 5.33
N VAL A 56 -4.94 -1.89 4.93
CA VAL A 56 -4.50 -2.98 5.81
C VAL A 56 -3.03 -3.25 5.50
N ALA A 57 -2.17 -2.97 6.46
CA ALA A 57 -0.73 -3.18 6.37
C ALA A 57 -0.17 -3.49 7.76
N ASP A 58 0.96 -4.18 7.79
CA ASP A 58 1.75 -4.39 8.98
C ASP A 58 2.64 -3.17 9.29
N ASP A 59 3.07 -3.08 10.55
CA ASP A 59 4.00 -2.08 11.02
C ASP A 59 5.42 -2.66 11.07
N HIS A 60 6.36 -1.98 10.43
CA HIS A 60 7.78 -2.34 10.44
C HIS A 60 8.53 -1.65 11.59
N LEU A 61 7.98 -1.76 12.82
CA LEU A 61 8.50 -1.13 14.04
C LEU A 61 8.53 0.41 14.01
N ASN A 62 7.62 1.03 13.27
CA ASN A 62 7.52 2.50 13.22
C ASN A 62 6.57 3.03 14.28
N ALA A 63 5.42 2.37 14.45
CA ALA A 63 4.41 2.74 15.44
C ALA A 63 4.45 1.83 16.68
N PHE A 64 4.83 0.56 16.49
CA PHE A 64 4.86 -0.46 17.53
C PHE A 64 6.29 -0.89 17.83
N SER A 65 6.52 -1.38 19.04
CA SER A 65 7.81 -1.93 19.46
C SER A 65 7.65 -3.39 19.87
N PHE A 66 8.75 -4.10 20.08
CA PHE A 66 8.69 -5.47 20.59
C PHE A 66 8.02 -5.59 21.97
N ASN A 67 7.88 -4.49 22.71
CA ASN A 67 7.14 -4.47 23.98
C ASN A 67 5.63 -4.26 23.80
N CYS A 68 5.15 -3.99 22.59
CA CYS A 68 3.75 -3.75 22.27
C CYS A 68 3.46 -4.22 20.85
N VAL A 69 3.07 -5.49 20.69
CA VAL A 69 2.80 -6.12 19.40
C VAL A 69 1.34 -6.57 19.36
N PRO A 70 0.38 -5.67 19.06
CA PRO A 70 -1.02 -6.04 18.97
C PRO A 70 -1.28 -6.95 17.78
N ALA A 71 -2.20 -7.92 17.91
CA ALA A 71 -2.62 -8.75 16.78
C ALA A 71 -3.33 -7.93 15.69
N LEU A 72 -4.09 -6.91 16.08
CA LEU A 72 -4.79 -5.98 15.20
C LEU A 72 -4.77 -4.59 15.84
N CYS A 73 -4.57 -3.55 15.03
CA CYS A 73 -4.73 -2.17 15.44
C CYS A 73 -5.50 -1.38 14.39
N VAL A 74 -6.44 -0.54 14.83
CA VAL A 74 -7.14 0.43 13.98
C VAL A 74 -6.72 1.82 14.41
N ARG A 75 -6.01 2.53 13.53
CA ARG A 75 -5.63 3.93 13.76
C ARG A 75 -6.71 4.86 13.23
N ILE A 76 -7.25 5.72 14.09
CA ILE A 76 -8.22 6.75 13.74
C ILE A 76 -7.55 8.12 13.87
N GLY A 77 -7.31 8.78 12.74
CA GLY A 77 -6.86 10.16 12.73
C GLY A 77 -7.95 11.10 13.25
N ARG A 78 -7.57 12.10 14.05
CA ARG A 78 -8.51 13.14 14.52
C ARG A 78 -8.66 14.30 13.54
N GLN A 79 -7.74 14.41 12.58
CA GLN A 79 -7.67 15.48 11.60
C GLN A 79 -7.31 14.89 10.23
N VAL A 80 -7.84 15.49 9.17
CA VAL A 80 -7.54 15.17 7.78
C VAL A 80 -7.08 16.47 7.13
N GLN A 81 -5.85 16.51 6.61
CA GLN A 81 -5.44 17.57 5.69
C GLN A 81 -6.09 17.27 4.33
N ARG A 82 -6.86 18.24 3.83
CA ARG A 82 -7.55 18.17 2.54
C ARG A 82 -6.81 18.98 1.51
#